data_AF-A0A7X7EQB5-F1
#
_entry.id   AF-A0A7X7EQB5-F1
#
_cell.length_a   1.000
_cell.length_b   1.000
_cell.length_c   1.000
_cell.angle_alpha   90.00
_cell.angle_beta   90.00
_cell.angle_gamma   90.00
#
_symmetry.space_group_name_H-M   'P 1'
#
loop_
_entity.id
_entity.type
_entity.pdbx_description
1 polymer ?
#
loop_
_entity_poly.entity_id
_entity_poly.type
_entity_poly.pdbx_seq_one_letter_code
_entity_poly.pdbx_strand_id
1 'polypeptide(L)' 'MPTVFRVGKYRFFFFSGEGNEPAHIHVESGDSYAKFWLIRN' A
#
# COMPACT_ATOMS: atom_id res chain seq x y z
N MET A 1 -6.10 -8.79 1.51
CA MET A 1 -4.68 -8.77 1.91
C MET A 1 -4.49 -8.26 3.32
N PRO A 2 -3.46 -8.72 4.05
CA PRO A 2 -3.24 -8.29 5.42
C PRO A 2 -2.93 -6.80 5.45
N THR A 3 -3.52 -6.13 6.43
CA THR A 3 -3.13 -4.76 6.77
C THR A 3 -1.81 -4.78 7.51
N VAL A 4 -0.84 -3.99 7.05
CA VAL A 4 0.47 -3.87 7.70
C VAL A 4 0.53 -2.69 8.67
N PHE A 5 -0.29 -1.66 8.46
CA PHE A 5 -0.35 -0.49 9.33
C PHE A 5 -1.69 0.26 9.20
N ARG A 6 -2.10 0.95 10.28
CA ARG A 6 -3.29 1.82 10.31
C ARG A 6 -2.98 3.11 11.06
N VAL A 7 -3.38 4.24 10.49
CA VAL A 7 -3.37 5.55 11.16
C VAL A 7 -4.65 6.30 10.79
N GLY A 8 -5.51 6.55 11.78
CA GLY A 8 -6.84 7.12 11.55
C GLY A 8 -7.62 6.30 10.52
N LYS A 9 -8.10 6.97 9.46
CA LYS A 9 -8.86 6.36 8.36
C LYS A 9 -7.98 5.66 7.30
N TYR A 10 -6.66 5.77 7.40
CA TYR A 10 -5.73 5.24 6.40
C TYR A 10 -5.32 3.81 6.74
N ARG A 11 -5.47 2.90 5.77
CA ARG A 11 -5.03 1.51 5.87
C ARG A 11 -3.93 1.23 4.85
N PHE A 12 -2.80 0.75 5.34
CA PHE A 12 -1.64 0.39 4.53
C PHE A 12 -1.59 -1.13 4.31
N PHE A 13 -1.35 -1.56 3.08
CA PHE A 13 -1.31 -2.97 2.71
C PHE A 13 -0.55 -3.18 1.39
N PHE A 14 -0.23 -4.44 1.08
CA PHE A 14 0.30 -4.85 -0.23
C PHE A 14 -0.81 -5.56 -1.01
N PHE A 15 -0.72 -5.66 -2.35
CA PHE A 15 -1.51 -6.63 -3.13
C PHE A 15 -0.69 -7.91 -3.45
N SER A 16 -1.38 -9.02 -3.75
CA SER A 16 -0.79 -10.34 -3.94
C SER A 16 -0.73 -10.51 -5.44
N GLY A 17 0.45 -10.85 -5.97
CA GLY A 17 0.59 -11.07 -7.41
C GLY A 17 0.77 -9.78 -8.23
N GLU A 18 1.35 -8.72 -7.68
CA GLU A 18 1.76 -7.51 -8.43
C GLU A 18 3.03 -7.72 -9.29
N GLY A 19 3.43 -8.98 -9.51
CA GLY A 19 4.52 -9.34 -10.41
C GLY A 19 5.86 -8.74 -10.00
N ASN A 20 6.52 -8.09 -10.97
CA ASN A 20 7.87 -7.52 -10.85
C ASN A 20 7.86 -6.00 -10.68
N GLU A 21 6.78 -5.40 -10.17
CA GLU A 21 6.79 -3.99 -9.84
C GLU A 21 7.85 -3.66 -8.76
N PRO A 22 8.52 -2.49 -8.82
CA PRO A 22 9.38 -2.04 -7.74
C PRO A 22 8.64 -2.00 -6.39
N ALA A 23 9.38 -2.09 -5.29
CA ALA A 23 8.78 -2.07 -3.96
C ALA A 23 7.87 -0.85 -3.76
N HIS A 24 6.63 -1.09 -3.34
CA HIS A 24 5.63 -0.04 -3.15
C HIS A 24 4.58 -0.48 -2.13
N ILE A 25 3.83 0.48 -1.59
CA ILE A 25 2.74 0.24 -0.63
C ILE A 25 1.44 0.88 -1.12
N HIS A 26 0.33 0.20 -0.86
CA HIS A 26 -1.00 0.72 -1.13
C HIS A 26 -1.59 1.34 0.12
N VAL A 27 -2.30 2.44 -0.06
CA VAL A 27 -3.02 3.15 1.00
C VAL A 27 -4.45 3.35 0.55
N GLU A 28 -5.40 2.93 1.39
CA GLU A 28 -6.82 3.21 1.17
C GLU A 28 -7.39 4.12 2.26
N SER A 29 -8.44 4.85 1.91
CA SER A 29 -9.28 5.62 2.84
C SER A 29 -10.69 5.76 2.24
N GLY A 30 -11.67 5.03 2.76
CA GLY A 30 -13.00 4.95 2.16
C GLY A 30 -12.92 4.33 0.77
N ASP A 31 -13.51 4.99 -0.23
CA ASP A 31 -13.49 4.53 -1.63
C ASP A 31 -12.26 5.00 -2.43
N SER A 32 -11.30 5.66 -1.77
CA SER A 32 -10.09 6.18 -2.41
C SER A 32 -8.88 5.30 -2.17
N TYR A 33 -8.02 5.19 -3.20
CA TYR A 33 -6.78 4.41 -3.19
C TYR A 33 -5.60 5.23 -3.70
N ALA A 34 -4.42 4.99 -3.13
CA ALA A 34 -3.14 5.54 -3.58
C ALA A 34 -2.03 4.47 -3.51
N LYS A 35 -1.04 4.58 -4.40
CA LYS A 35 0.17 3.75 -4.45
C LYS A 35 1.40 4.65 -4.26
N PHE A 36 2.31 4.22 -3.37
CA PHE A 36 3.57 4.93 -3.12
C PHE A 36 4.77 4.01 -3.34
N TRP A 37 5.70 4.43 -4.20
CA TRP A 37 6.97 3.73 -4.42
C TRP A 37 7.90 3.90 -3.21
N LEU A 38 8.50 2.80 -2.78
CA LEU A 38 9.52 2.80 -1.73
C LEU A 38 10.89 2.93 -2.40
N ILE A 39 11.50 4.10 -2.29
CA ILE A 39 12.88 4.29 -2.69
C ILE A 39 13.82 3.78 -1.60
N ARG A 40 14.89 3.11 -2.01
CA ARG A 40 16.05 2.86 -1.13
C ARG A 40 16.97 4.08 -1.25
N ASN A 41 17.24 4.73 -0.12
CA ASN A 41 18.40 5.63 0.00
C ASN A 41 19.69 4.82 0.01
#